data_AF-A0A381V2C6-F1
#
_entry.id   AF-A0A381V2C6-F1
#
_cell.length_a   1.000
_cell.length_b   1.000
_cell.length_c   1.000
_cell.angle_alpha   90.00
_cell.angle_beta   90.00
_cell.angle_gamma   90.00
#
_symmetry.space_group_name_H-M   'P 1'
#
loop_
_entity.id
_entity.type
_entity.pdbx_description
1 polymer ?
#
loop_
_entity_poly.entity_id
_entity_poly.type
_entity_poly.pdbx_seq_one_letter_code
_entity_poly.pdbx_strand_id
1 'polypeptide(L)'
;GSNNGRDFEINLNPEFMESVIIQNIIEIYKPIKDKDHPPFILHNNGESISVESKHGLLAAVLEMAKKGMYIQRYKGLGEMNPEQLWETTMDPEVRVLLQVCADDDVTAGDLFTTLMGEDVEPRREFIQKNALQARNLDV
;
A
#
# COMPACT_ATOMS: atom_id res chain seq x y z
N GLY A 1 -13.24 -11.27 -21.92
CA GLY A 1 -12.46 -10.03 -22.17
C GLY A 1 -11.04 -10.40 -22.56
N SER A 2 -10.27 -9.46 -23.10
CA SER A 2 -8.85 -9.68 -23.39
C SER A 2 -8.04 -8.62 -22.66
N ASN A 3 -7.02 -9.03 -21.90
CA ASN A 3 -6.09 -8.10 -21.24
C ASN A 3 -4.65 -8.58 -21.48
N ASN A 4 -3.82 -7.70 -22.03
CA ASN A 4 -2.42 -7.98 -22.38
C ASN A 4 -2.23 -9.29 -23.19
N GLY A 5 -3.14 -9.57 -24.14
CA GLY A 5 -3.07 -10.74 -25.02
C GLY A 5 -3.47 -12.06 -24.36
N ARG A 6 -3.98 -12.05 -23.12
CA ARG A 6 -4.65 -13.20 -22.51
C ARG A 6 -6.15 -12.98 -22.52
N ASP A 7 -6.86 -13.91 -23.13
CA ASP A 7 -8.30 -13.96 -23.06
C ASP A 7 -8.72 -14.55 -21.71
N PHE A 8 -9.71 -13.91 -21.10
CA PHE A 8 -10.30 -14.34 -19.85
C PHE A 8 -11.81 -14.31 -19.96
N GLU A 9 -12.47 -15.26 -19.32
CA GLU A 9 -13.91 -15.27 -19.15
C GLU A 9 -14.24 -15.04 -17.68
N ILE A 10 -15.25 -14.20 -17.42
CA ILE A 10 -15.77 -13.98 -16.07
C ILE A 10 -17.17 -14.56 -16.04
N ASN A 11 -17.36 -15.59 -15.23
CA ASN A 11 -18.67 -16.20 -15.01
C ASN A 11 -19.38 -15.50 -13.84
N LEU A 12 -20.35 -14.64 -14.17
CA LEU A 12 -21.20 -13.97 -13.19
C LEU A 12 -22.44 -14.83 -12.92
N ASN A 13 -22.29 -15.82 -12.04
CA ASN A 13 -23.36 -16.76 -11.65
C ASN A 13 -23.98 -16.39 -10.28
N PRO A 14 -25.07 -17.06 -9.85
CA PRO A 14 -25.67 -16.81 -8.53
C PRO A 14 -24.68 -17.00 -7.37
N GLU A 15 -23.82 -18.01 -7.44
CA GLU A 15 -22.78 -18.28 -6.45
C GLU A 15 -21.81 -17.09 -6.28
N PHE A 16 -21.39 -16.46 -7.39
CA PHE A 16 -20.59 -15.25 -7.38
C PHE A 16 -21.32 -14.10 -6.69
N MET A 17 -22.60 -13.90 -7.00
CA MET A 17 -23.43 -12.85 -6.40
C MET A 17 -23.69 -13.09 -4.90
N GLU A 18 -23.79 -14.34 -4.49
CA GLU A 18 -23.98 -14.76 -3.10
C GLU A 18 -22.67 -14.80 -2.30
N SER A 19 -21.52 -14.67 -2.96
CA SER A 19 -20.23 -14.65 -2.30
C SER A 19 -20.15 -13.52 -1.26
N VAL A 20 -19.49 -13.80 -0.14
CA VAL A 20 -19.31 -12.85 0.97
C VAL A 20 -18.67 -11.54 0.49
N ILE A 21 -17.73 -11.63 -0.45
CA ILE A 21 -17.05 -10.47 -1.02
C ILE A 21 -18.04 -9.55 -1.73
N ILE A 22 -18.91 -10.10 -2.59
CA ILE A 22 -19.89 -9.31 -3.33
C ILE A 22 -20.96 -8.73 -2.39
N GLN A 23 -21.40 -9.49 -1.39
CA GLN A 23 -22.35 -8.99 -0.39
C GLN A 23 -21.77 -7.79 0.37
N ASN A 24 -20.51 -7.86 0.81
CA ASN A 24 -19.82 -6.76 1.47
C ASN A 24 -19.69 -5.53 0.56
N ILE A 25 -19.33 -5.72 -0.72
CA ILE A 25 -19.23 -4.63 -1.69
C ILE A 25 -20.60 -3.94 -1.87
N ILE A 26 -21.67 -4.73 -2.01
CA ILE A 26 -23.03 -4.20 -2.17
C ILE A 26 -23.48 -3.45 -0.91
N GLU A 27 -23.20 -3.99 0.27
CA GLU A 27 -23.54 -3.36 1.55
C GLU A 27 -22.87 -1.99 1.70
N ILE A 28 -21.58 -1.90 1.40
CA ILE A 28 -20.82 -0.63 1.41
C ILE A 28 -21.34 0.32 0.32
N TYR A 29 -21.71 -0.18 -0.85
CA TYR A 29 -22.16 0.65 -1.97
C TYR A 29 -23.59 1.19 -1.80
N LYS A 30 -24.50 0.44 -1.16
CA LYS A 30 -25.90 0.84 -0.92
C LYS A 30 -26.08 2.29 -0.44
N PRO A 31 -25.40 2.76 0.64
CA PRO A 31 -25.57 4.14 1.11
C PRO A 31 -24.96 5.20 0.18
N ILE A 32 -24.02 4.81 -0.69
CA ILE A 32 -23.33 5.72 -1.62
C ILE A 32 -24.09 5.82 -2.94
N LYS A 33 -24.88 4.80 -3.29
CA LYS A 33 -25.62 4.70 -4.56
C LYS A 33 -26.46 5.93 -4.87
N ASP A 34 -27.13 6.50 -3.88
CA ASP A 34 -28.00 7.69 -4.05
C ASP A 34 -27.21 8.99 -4.31
N LYS A 35 -25.89 8.96 -4.15
CA LYS A 35 -24.97 10.07 -4.41
C LYS A 35 -24.03 9.80 -5.58
N ASP A 36 -24.10 8.62 -6.18
CA ASP A 36 -23.25 8.21 -7.30
C ASP A 36 -23.81 8.73 -8.63
N HIS A 37 -23.78 10.05 -8.78
CA HIS A 37 -24.33 10.78 -9.93
C HIS A 37 -23.25 11.70 -10.50
N PRO A 38 -22.41 11.21 -11.43
CA PRO A 38 -21.50 12.09 -12.15
C PRO A 38 -22.28 13.11 -13.01
N PRO A 39 -21.74 14.32 -13.23
CA PRO A 39 -20.43 14.78 -12.78
C PRO A 39 -20.38 15.11 -11.28
N PHE A 40 -19.31 14.66 -10.61
CA PHE A 40 -19.00 15.04 -9.24
C PHE A 40 -18.30 16.39 -9.21
N ILE A 41 -18.74 17.28 -8.32
CA ILE A 41 -18.14 18.60 -8.16
C ILE A 41 -17.42 18.65 -6.82
N LEU A 42 -16.12 18.87 -6.85
CA LEU A 42 -15.27 19.04 -5.69
C LEU A 42 -14.99 20.52 -5.48
N HIS A 43 -15.34 21.06 -4.31
CA HIS A 43 -15.09 22.45 -3.93
C HIS A 43 -13.98 22.54 -2.89
N ASN A 44 -12.99 23.39 -3.11
CA ASN A 44 -11.94 23.69 -2.13
C ASN A 44 -11.46 25.13 -2.25
N ASN A 45 -11.63 25.91 -1.18
CA ASN A 45 -11.08 27.26 -1.02
C ASN A 45 -11.22 28.18 -2.26
N GLY A 46 -12.34 28.07 -2.98
CA GLY A 46 -12.66 28.87 -4.17
C GLY A 46 -12.36 28.20 -5.52
N GLU A 47 -11.60 27.10 -5.55
CA GLU A 47 -11.41 26.26 -6.74
C GLU A 47 -12.51 25.18 -6.80
N SER A 48 -13.06 24.93 -7.98
CA SER A 48 -14.05 23.87 -8.21
C SER A 48 -13.61 22.98 -9.36
N ILE A 49 -13.61 21.67 -9.14
CA ILE A 49 -13.20 20.67 -10.14
C ILE A 49 -14.39 19.75 -10.42
N SER A 50 -14.72 19.58 -11.70
CA SER A 50 -15.73 18.62 -12.16
C SER A 50 -15.08 17.30 -12.57
N VAL A 51 -15.61 16.17 -12.11
CA VAL A 51 -15.06 14.84 -12.37
C VAL A 51 -16.15 13.84 -12.77
N GLU A 52 -15.93 13.11 -13.86
CA GLU A 52 -16.94 12.24 -14.48
C GLU A 52 -16.96 10.80 -13.93
N SER A 53 -16.03 10.43 -13.05
CA SER A 53 -15.94 9.06 -12.53
C SER A 53 -15.56 9.00 -11.06
N LYS A 54 -15.99 7.92 -10.38
CA LYS A 54 -15.65 7.64 -8.97
C LYS A 54 -14.14 7.53 -8.75
N HIS A 55 -13.43 6.85 -9.67
CA HIS A 55 -11.97 6.72 -9.61
C HIS A 55 -11.29 8.09 -9.78
N GLY A 56 -11.79 8.90 -10.71
CA GLY A 56 -11.32 10.27 -10.89
C GLY A 56 -11.57 11.13 -9.65
N LEU A 57 -12.75 11.00 -9.02
CA LEU A 57 -13.09 11.74 -7.80
C LEU A 57 -12.12 11.41 -6.68
N LEU A 58 -11.85 10.12 -6.44
CA LEU A 58 -10.87 9.68 -5.45
C LEU A 58 -9.47 10.26 -5.75
N ALA A 59 -9.02 10.19 -7.00
CA ALA A 59 -7.74 10.76 -7.40
C ALA A 59 -7.69 12.27 -7.17
N ALA A 60 -8.73 13.02 -7.55
CA ALA A 60 -8.81 14.45 -7.36
C ALA A 60 -8.78 14.85 -5.88
N VAL A 61 -9.50 14.13 -5.01
CA VAL A 61 -9.47 14.33 -3.56
C VAL A 61 -8.08 14.09 -2.99
N LEU A 62 -7.41 13.00 -3.39
CA LEU A 62 -6.07 12.67 -2.92
C LEU A 62 -5.02 13.70 -3.37
N GLU A 63 -5.07 14.15 -4.63
CA GLU A 63 -4.15 15.18 -5.13
C GLU A 63 -4.38 16.52 -4.44
N MET A 64 -5.63 16.88 -4.20
CA MET A 64 -5.98 18.07 -3.46
C MET A 64 -5.49 18.02 -2.01
N ALA A 65 -5.61 16.86 -1.35
CA ALA A 65 -5.11 16.68 0.02
C ALA A 65 -3.57 16.76 0.10
N LYS A 66 -2.86 16.29 -0.93
CA LYS A 66 -1.40 16.39 -1.01
C LYS A 66 -0.89 17.79 -1.34
N LYS A 67 -1.73 18.67 -1.92
CA LYS A 67 -1.32 20.01 -2.35
C LYS A 67 -0.80 20.81 -1.15
N GLY A 68 0.47 21.21 -1.21
CA GLY A 68 1.14 21.96 -0.14
C GLY A 68 1.77 21.10 0.96
N MET A 69 1.64 19.77 0.90
CA MET A 69 2.36 18.87 1.79
C MET A 69 3.78 18.62 1.27
N TYR A 70 4.77 18.76 2.15
CA TYR A 70 6.11 18.26 1.91
C TYR A 70 6.28 16.92 2.63
N ILE A 71 6.53 15.86 1.87
CA ILE A 71 6.72 14.51 2.42
C ILE A 71 8.19 14.16 2.30
N GLN A 72 8.83 13.91 3.44
CA GLN A 72 10.20 13.42 3.52
C GLN A 72 10.21 12.00 4.06
N ARG A 73 10.89 11.10 3.36
CA ARG A 73 11.10 9.72 3.77
C ARG A 73 12.55 9.56 4.21
N TYR A 74 12.76 9.21 5.48
CA TYR A 74 14.09 8.92 6.02
C TYR A 74 14.52 7.51 5.61
N LYS A 75 15.63 7.38 4.87
CA LYS A 75 16.17 6.07 4.45
C LYS A 75 17.27 5.57 5.37
N GLY A 76 17.84 6.44 6.19
CA GLY A 76 18.76 6.10 7.26
C GLY A 76 18.65 7.04 8.45
N LEU A 77 19.15 6.61 9.60
CA LEU A 77 19.13 7.42 10.83
C LEU A 77 19.96 8.71 10.70
N GLY A 78 20.99 8.71 9.86
CA GLY A 78 21.83 9.89 9.61
C GLY A 78 21.17 11.00 8.79
N GLU A 79 19.98 10.77 8.24
CA GLU A 79 19.18 11.81 7.58
C GLU A 79 18.35 12.64 8.58
N MET A 80 18.29 12.19 9.85
CA MET A 80 17.60 12.88 10.94
C MET A 80 18.59 13.75 11.72
N ASN A 81 18.12 14.92 12.14
CA ASN A 81 18.85 15.70 13.14
C ASN A 81 18.74 15.05 14.53
N PRO A 82 19.70 15.27 15.45
CA PRO A 82 19.69 14.62 16.77
C PRO A 82 18.40 14.81 17.58
N GLU A 83 17.79 16.01 17.53
CA GLU A 83 16.53 16.30 18.22
C GLU A 83 15.38 15.44 17.66
N GLN A 84 15.27 15.33 16.33
CA GLN A 84 14.26 14.51 15.68
C GLN A 84 14.44 13.03 16.01
N LEU A 85 15.68 12.53 16.03
CA LEU A 85 15.96 11.14 16.38
C LEU A 85 15.54 10.84 17.83
N TRP A 86 15.82 11.77 18.74
CA TRP A 86 15.41 11.64 20.14
C TRP A 86 13.88 11.59 20.28
N GLU A 87 13.19 12.60 19.75
CA GLU A 87 11.74 12.76 19.85
C GLU A 87 10.95 11.64 19.16
N THR A 88 11.49 11.05 18.09
CA THR A 88 10.76 10.02 17.33
C THR A 88 11.11 8.60 17.74
N THR A 89 12.36 8.34 18.12
CA THR A 89 12.88 6.97 18.23
C THR A 89 13.43 6.63 19.60
N MET A 90 13.96 7.58 20.37
CA MET A 90 14.69 7.28 21.61
C MET A 90 13.91 7.58 22.89
N ASP A 91 13.02 8.56 22.87
CA ASP A 91 12.23 8.98 24.03
C ASP A 91 11.34 7.82 24.55
N PRO A 92 11.51 7.37 25.81
CA PRO A 92 10.73 6.29 26.40
C PRO A 92 9.21 6.45 26.35
N GLU A 93 8.70 7.69 26.32
CA GLU A 93 7.25 7.96 26.34
C GLU A 93 6.59 7.73 24.97
N VAL A 94 7.34 7.82 23.87
CA VAL A 94 6.83 7.78 22.50
C VAL A 94 7.45 6.69 21.62
N ARG A 95 8.61 6.15 22.02
CA ARG A 95 9.31 5.13 21.24
C ARG A 95 8.49 3.84 21.10
N VAL A 96 8.63 3.21 19.94
CA VAL A 96 8.08 1.89 19.66
C VAL A 96 9.24 0.89 19.64
N LEU A 97 9.23 -0.07 20.57
CA LEU A 97 10.24 -1.12 20.65
C LEU A 97 9.69 -2.44 20.12
N LEU A 98 10.56 -3.20 19.43
CA LEU A 98 10.30 -4.57 19.03
C LEU A 98 11.14 -5.51 19.89
N GLN A 99 10.50 -6.47 20.57
CA GLN A 99 11.19 -7.50 21.33
C GLN A 99 11.53 -8.68 20.40
N VAL A 100 12.79 -9.12 20.42
CA VAL A 100 13.27 -10.26 19.62
C VAL A 100 13.24 -11.52 20.48
N CYS A 101 12.72 -12.61 19.91
CA CYS A 101 12.63 -13.93 20.53
C CYS A 101 13.65 -14.90 19.91
N ALA A 102 13.93 -16.03 20.59
CA ALA A 102 14.91 -17.00 20.11
C ALA A 102 14.57 -17.63 18.75
N ASP A 103 13.28 -17.76 18.42
CA ASP A 103 12.83 -18.29 17.13
C ASP A 103 13.15 -17.34 15.95
N ASP A 104 13.27 -16.03 16.23
CA ASP A 104 13.65 -15.03 15.24
C ASP A 104 15.14 -15.16 14.86
N ASP A 105 15.98 -15.63 15.78
CA ASP A 105 17.42 -15.82 15.56
C ASP A 105 17.70 -16.93 14.54
N VAL A 106 16.96 -18.05 14.64
CA VAL A 106 17.04 -19.14 13.66
C VAL A 106 16.60 -18.67 12.28
N THR A 107 15.49 -17.95 12.22
CA THR A 107 14.96 -17.40 10.96
C THR A 107 15.92 -16.39 10.33
N ALA A 108 16.55 -15.53 11.16
CA ALA A 108 17.54 -14.57 10.71
C ALA A 108 18.81 -15.26 10.20
N GLY A 109 19.27 -16.32 10.85
CA GLY A 109 20.42 -17.12 10.43
C GLY A 109 20.21 -17.82 9.10
N ASP A 110 19.04 -18.42 8.88
CA ASP A 110 18.68 -19.06 7.62
C ASP A 110 18.59 -18.05 6.48
N LEU A 111 17.98 -16.88 6.74
CA LEU A 111 17.92 -15.79 5.78
C LEU A 111 19.32 -15.26 5.43
N PHE A 112 20.18 -15.10 6.43
CA PHE A 112 21.57 -14.68 6.23
C PHE A 112 22.33 -15.68 5.37
N THR A 113 22.26 -16.97 5.69
CA THR A 113 22.88 -18.03 4.89
C THR A 113 22.36 -18.04 3.46
N THR A 114 21.06 -17.88 3.27
CA THR A 114 20.43 -17.86 1.94
C THR A 114 20.87 -16.65 1.11
N LEU A 115 20.97 -15.47 1.73
CA LEU A 115 21.30 -14.23 1.03
C LEU A 115 22.79 -13.98 0.90
N MET A 116 23.59 -14.35 1.89
CA MET A 116 25.02 -14.04 2.00
C MET A 116 25.93 -15.28 1.88
N GLY A 117 25.36 -16.48 1.77
CA GLY A 117 26.11 -17.72 1.55
C GLY A 117 26.74 -17.84 0.17
N GLU A 118 27.48 -18.92 -0.05
CA GLU A 118 28.21 -19.16 -1.29
C GLU A 118 27.29 -19.64 -2.44
N ASP A 119 26.19 -20.31 -2.09
CA ASP A 119 25.26 -20.90 -3.05
C ASP A 119 24.40 -19.87 -3.77
N VAL A 120 24.49 -19.84 -5.09
CA VAL A 120 23.81 -18.84 -5.94
C VAL A 120 22.33 -19.19 -6.17
N GLU A 121 21.99 -20.48 -6.26
CA GLU A 121 20.63 -20.93 -6.58
C GLU A 121 19.60 -20.53 -5.51
N PRO A 122 19.82 -20.80 -4.20
CA PRO A 122 18.87 -20.42 -3.15
C PRO A 122 18.67 -18.92 -3.05
N ARG A 123 19.76 -18.14 -3.21
CA ARG A 123 19.71 -16.68 -3.28
C ARG A 123 18.81 -16.21 -4.42
N ARG A 124 18.96 -16.79 -5.62
CA ARG A 124 18.21 -16.38 -6.81
C ARG A 124 16.72 -16.65 -6.67
N GLU A 125 16.35 -17.85 -6.21
CA GLU A 125 14.96 -18.22 -5.95
C GLU A 125 14.30 -17.28 -4.92
N PHE A 126 15.02 -16.99 -3.84
CA PHE A 126 14.55 -16.06 -2.81
C PHE A 126 14.26 -14.66 -3.38
N ILE A 127 15.19 -14.11 -4.18
CA ILE A 127 15.00 -12.78 -4.80
C ILE A 127 13.81 -12.80 -5.75
N GLN A 128 13.71 -13.81 -6.63
CA GLN A 128 12.62 -13.88 -7.61
C GLN A 128 11.24 -14.02 -6.94
N LYS A 129 11.12 -14.87 -5.92
CA LYS A 129 9.87 -15.06 -5.18
C LYS A 129 9.40 -13.79 -4.48
N ASN A 130 10.34 -13.00 -3.95
CA ASN A 130 10.02 -11.81 -3.15
C ASN A 130 10.11 -10.49 -3.95
N ALA A 131 10.55 -10.52 -5.21
CA ALA A 131 10.75 -9.33 -6.04
C ALA A 131 9.50 -8.43 -6.13
N LEU A 132 8.31 -9.03 -6.26
CA LEU A 132 7.04 -8.29 -6.36
C LEU A 132 6.58 -7.66 -5.03
N GLN A 133 7.16 -8.10 -3.91
CA GLN A 133 6.88 -7.54 -2.58
C GLN A 133 7.75 -6.30 -2.30
N ALA A 134 8.88 -6.15 -3.00
CA ALA A 134 9.76 -5.00 -2.87
C ALA A 134 9.17 -3.79 -3.60
N ARG A 135 8.41 -2.96 -2.88
CA ARG A 135 7.71 -1.80 -3.45
C ARG A 135 8.51 -0.50 -3.42
N ASN A 136 9.52 -0.40 -2.56
CA ASN A 136 10.08 0.89 -2.15
C ASN A 136 11.63 0.95 -2.22
N LEU A 137 12.24 0.29 -3.21
CA LEU A 137 13.70 0.14 -3.33
C LEU A 137 14.40 1.43 -3.77
N ASP A 138 13.82 2.23 -4.67
CA ASP A 138 14.52 3.39 -5.28
C ASP A 138 13.60 4.64 -5.43
N VAL A 139 12.90 5.03 -4.37
CA VAL A 139 12.21 6.35 -4.28
C VAL A 139 12.63 7.06 -3.02
#